data_AF-A0ABC8KBT6-F1
#
_entry.id   AF-A0ABC8KBT6-F1
#
_cell.length_a   1.000
_cell.length_b   1.000
_cell.length_c   1.000
_cell.angle_alpha   90.00
_cell.angle_beta   90.00
_cell.angle_gamma   90.00
#
_symmetry.space_group_name_H-M   'P 1'
#
loop_
_entity.id
_entity.type
_entity.pdbx_description
1 polymer ?
#
loop_
_entity_poly.entity_id
_entity_poly.type
_entity_poly.pdbx_seq_one_letter_code
_entity_poly.pdbx_strand_id
1 'polypeptide(L)'
;MKSLEDLRVVTEESVEVDDDKSYVRITFRPTVPHCHLPNIIGLCIYAKLLKSLPARFKVDVRVAPGTHATEASVNKRLGDKERIAAALENPDFMSLLN
;
A
#
# COMPACT_ATOMS: atom_id res chain seq x y z
N MET A 1 5.69 -11.00 -16.97
CA MET A 1 5.17 -10.09 -15.93
C MET A 1 5.91 -10.43 -14.64
N LYS A 2 6.42 -9.44 -13.88
CA LYS A 2 7.10 -9.68 -12.59
C LYS A 2 6.17 -9.24 -11.46
N SER A 3 6.10 -10.02 -10.38
CA SER A 3 5.32 -9.70 -9.18
C SER A 3 6.01 -8.65 -8.29
N LEU A 4 5.31 -8.14 -7.27
CA LEU A 4 5.92 -7.24 -6.27
C LEU A 4 7.01 -7.95 -5.45
N GLU A 5 6.87 -9.26 -5.24
CA GLU A 5 7.88 -10.10 -4.56
C GLU A 5 9.12 -10.29 -5.43
N ASP A 6 8.96 -10.58 -6.74
CA ASP A 6 10.09 -10.68 -7.69
C ASP A 6 10.92 -9.39 -7.76
N LEU A 7 10.27 -8.25 -7.50
CA LEU A 7 10.89 -6.93 -7.47
C LEU A 7 11.39 -6.51 -6.09
N ARG A 8 11.22 -7.37 -5.06
CA ARG A 8 11.52 -7.09 -3.65
C ARG A 8 10.86 -5.81 -3.12
N VAL A 9 9.68 -5.51 -3.66
CA VAL A 9 8.86 -4.37 -3.22
C VAL A 9 8.15 -4.70 -1.91
N VAL A 10 7.72 -5.95 -1.74
CA VAL A 10 7.14 -6.47 -0.51
C VAL A 10 7.82 -7.79 -0.19
N THR A 11 8.12 -8.04 1.08
CA THR A 11 8.62 -9.31 1.61
C THR A 11 7.76 -9.75 2.80
N GLU A 12 7.83 -11.01 3.20
CA GLU A 12 7.10 -11.50 4.38
C GLU A 12 7.49 -10.71 5.65
N GLU A 13 8.78 -10.43 5.82
CA GLU A 13 9.32 -9.61 6.93
C GLU A 13 8.78 -8.17 6.96
N SER A 14 8.25 -7.68 5.85
CA SER A 14 7.68 -6.33 5.73
C SER A 14 6.20 -6.23 6.11
N VAL A 15 5.60 -7.35 6.54
CA VAL A 15 4.20 -7.47 6.94
C VAL A 15 4.12 -7.66 8.45
N GLU A 16 3.41 -6.74 9.12
CA GLU A 16 3.08 -6.85 10.54
C GLU A 16 1.58 -7.13 10.68
N VAL A 17 1.20 -8.16 11.43
CA VAL A 17 -0.20 -8.50 11.71
C VAL A 17 -0.41 -8.61 13.21
N ASP A 18 -1.42 -7.91 13.72
CA ASP A 18 -1.89 -7.99 15.10
C ASP A 18 -3.39 -8.26 15.06
N ASP A 19 -3.78 -9.53 15.21
CA ASP A 19 -5.19 -9.96 15.11
C ASP A 19 -6.02 -9.46 16.30
N ASP A 20 -5.44 -9.44 17.50
CA ASP A 20 -6.08 -8.95 18.72
C ASP A 20 -6.48 -7.48 18.60
N LYS A 21 -5.60 -6.65 18.02
CA LYS A 21 -5.89 -5.24 17.72
C LYS A 21 -6.59 -5.03 16.38
N SER A 22 -6.83 -6.11 15.64
CA SER A 22 -7.35 -6.09 14.27
C SER A 22 -6.60 -5.08 13.42
N TYR A 23 -5.29 -5.25 13.30
CA TYR A 23 -4.39 -4.32 12.63
C TYR A 23 -3.43 -5.06 11.71
N VAL A 24 -3.23 -4.51 10.51
CA VAL A 24 -2.23 -4.97 9.56
C VAL A 24 -1.43 -3.79 9.06
N ARG A 25 -0.10 -3.91 9.06
CA ARG A 25 0.79 -2.95 8.41
C ARG A 25 1.61 -3.63 7.33
N ILE A 26 1.70 -2.99 6.17
CA ILE A 26 2.66 -3.35 5.13
C ILE A 26 3.63 -2.20 4.89
N THR A 27 4.92 -2.53 4.91
CA THR A 27 6.01 -1.58 4.68
C THR A 27 6.72 -1.90 3.37
N PHE A 28 6.34 -1.27 2.26
CA PHE A 28 6.87 -1.61 0.94
C PHE A 28 8.07 -0.74 0.53
N ARG A 29 8.99 -1.29 -0.25
CA ARG A 29 10.19 -0.61 -0.75
C ARG A 29 10.08 -0.36 -2.26
N PRO A 30 9.93 0.90 -2.72
CA PRO A 30 9.99 1.22 -4.15
C PRO A 30 11.31 0.79 -4.79
N THR A 31 11.25 0.34 -6.05
CA THR A 31 12.45 -0.09 -6.79
C THR A 31 13.31 1.08 -7.26
N VAL A 32 12.74 2.27 -7.39
CA VAL A 32 13.42 3.50 -7.82
C VAL A 32 13.09 4.66 -6.89
N PRO A 33 14.09 5.48 -6.50
CA PRO A 33 13.94 6.51 -5.45
C PRO A 33 13.19 7.78 -5.90
N HIS A 34 12.95 7.95 -7.20
CA HIS A 34 12.31 9.14 -7.78
C HIS A 34 11.19 8.76 -8.75
N CYS A 35 10.05 8.36 -8.22
CA CYS A 35 8.94 7.91 -9.04
C CYS A 35 7.56 8.25 -8.45
N HIS A 36 6.54 8.37 -9.31
CA HIS A 36 5.14 8.50 -8.87
C HIS A 36 4.48 7.15 -8.52
N LEU A 37 5.09 6.04 -8.97
CA LEU A 37 4.60 4.68 -8.79
C LEU A 37 4.39 4.25 -7.33
N PRO A 38 5.14 4.73 -6.30
CA PRO A 38 4.89 4.33 -4.92
C PRO A 38 3.45 4.60 -4.44
N ASN A 39 2.83 5.68 -4.92
CA ASN A 39 1.43 5.94 -4.60
C ASN A 39 0.51 4.87 -5.21
N ILE A 40 0.76 4.47 -6.45
CA ILE A 40 -0.03 3.44 -7.14
C ILE A 40 0.18 2.09 -6.45
N ILE A 41 1.43 1.70 -6.20
CA ILE A 41 1.77 0.45 -5.50
C ILE A 41 1.08 0.41 -4.13
N GLY A 42 1.19 1.49 -3.34
CA GLY A 42 0.56 1.58 -2.02
C GLY A 42 -0.97 1.47 -2.10
N LEU A 43 -1.60 2.13 -3.07
CA LEU A 43 -3.05 2.02 -3.31
C LEU A 43 -3.46 0.60 -3.71
N CYS A 44 -2.70 -0.07 -4.60
CA CYS A 44 -2.98 -1.45 -5.01
C CYS A 44 -2.92 -2.41 -3.81
N ILE A 45 -1.90 -2.28 -2.97
CA ILE A 45 -1.74 -3.07 -1.74
C ILE A 45 -2.94 -2.82 -0.82
N TYR A 46 -3.27 -1.55 -0.57
CA TYR A 46 -4.38 -1.16 0.29
C TYR A 46 -5.71 -1.73 -0.21
N ALA A 47 -6.01 -1.56 -1.50
CA ALA A 47 -7.21 -2.08 -2.15
C ALA A 47 -7.31 -3.61 -2.03
N LYS A 48 -6.19 -4.31 -2.24
CA LYS A 48 -6.14 -5.77 -2.14
C LYS A 48 -6.40 -6.23 -0.72
N LEU A 49 -5.82 -5.58 0.29
CA LEU A 49 -6.04 -5.90 1.70
C LEU A 49 -7.49 -5.65 2.11
N LEU A 50 -8.08 -4.52 1.72
CA LEU A 50 -9.50 -4.24 2.02
C LEU A 50 -10.45 -5.28 1.42
N LYS A 51 -10.18 -5.75 0.19
CA LYS A 51 -11.00 -6.78 -0.47
C LYS A 51 -10.80 -8.18 0.13
N SER A 52 -9.64 -8.45 0.73
CA SER A 52 -9.25 -9.81 1.13
C SER A 52 -9.35 -10.05 2.63
N LEU A 53 -9.32 -9.00 3.46
CA LEU A 53 -9.36 -9.12 4.91
C LEU A 53 -10.76 -8.81 5.47
N PRO A 54 -11.13 -9.39 6.63
CA PRO A 54 -12.33 -9.00 7.34
C PRO A 54 -12.35 -7.50 7.67
N ALA A 55 -13.50 -6.85 7.55
CA ALA A 55 -13.67 -5.40 7.74
C ALA A 55 -13.24 -4.87 9.13
N ARG A 56 -13.03 -5.75 10.12
CA ARG A 56 -12.48 -5.38 11.43
C ARG A 56 -11.03 -4.87 11.35
N PHE A 57 -10.28 -5.31 10.33
CA PHE A 57 -8.87 -4.97 10.21
C PHE A 57 -8.65 -3.53 9.77
N LYS A 58 -7.87 -2.80 10.56
CA LYS A 58 -7.31 -1.50 10.21
C LYS A 58 -6.06 -1.74 9.35
N VAL A 59 -6.12 -1.29 8.11
CA VAL A 59 -5.02 -1.39 7.14
C VAL A 59 -4.14 -0.15 7.22
N ASP A 60 -2.83 -0.36 7.31
CA ASP A 60 -1.80 0.68 7.25
C ASP A 60 -0.76 0.29 6.19
N VAL A 61 -0.51 1.16 5.21
CA VAL A 61 0.44 0.89 4.12
C VAL A 61 1.42 2.05 4.04
N ARG A 62 2.71 1.74 4.12
CA ARG A 62 3.77 2.75 4.19
C ARG A 62 4.95 2.39 3.31
N VAL A 63 5.62 3.41 2.81
CA VAL A 63 6.94 3.29 2.19
C VAL A 63 7.98 3.06 3.29
N ALA A 64 8.89 2.13 3.05
CA ALA A 64 10.01 1.84 3.93
C ALA A 64 10.89 3.09 4.17
N PRO A 65 11.30 3.37 5.41
CA PRO A 65 12.10 4.55 5.73
C PRO A 65 13.38 4.67 4.90
N GLY A 66 13.63 5.87 4.36
CA GLY A 66 14.84 6.18 3.60
C GLY A 66 14.91 5.56 2.20
N THR A 67 13.81 4.97 1.71
CA THR A 67 13.79 4.26 0.41
C THR A 67 13.24 5.06 -0.75
N HIS A 68 12.64 6.22 -0.50
CA HIS A 68 12.09 7.07 -1.54
C HIS A 68 12.23 8.57 -1.19
N ALA A 69 12.56 9.41 -2.16
CA ALA A 69 12.80 10.83 -1.93
C ALA A 69 11.56 11.60 -1.42
N THR A 70 10.37 11.12 -1.76
CA THR A 70 9.08 11.71 -1.35
C THR A 70 8.31 10.83 -0.38
N GLU A 71 9.00 9.96 0.37
CA GLU A 71 8.41 9.04 1.36
C GLU A 71 7.33 9.71 2.22
N ALA A 72 7.63 10.84 2.85
CA ALA A 72 6.70 11.53 3.73
C ALA A 72 5.40 11.95 3.02
N SER A 73 5.50 12.42 1.77
CA SER A 73 4.33 12.80 0.97
C SER A 73 3.49 11.59 0.56
N VAL A 74 4.14 10.47 0.22
CA VAL A 74 3.47 9.21 -0.10
C VAL A 74 2.76 8.66 1.14
N ASN A 75 3.46 8.56 2.27
CA ASN A 75 2.89 8.07 3.52
C ASN A 75 1.73 8.96 4.01
N LYS A 76 1.85 10.28 3.88
CA LYS A 76 0.75 11.21 4.18
C LYS A 76 -0.48 10.95 3.32
N ARG A 77 -0.28 10.66 2.02
CA ARG A 77 -1.39 10.37 1.11
C ARG A 77 -2.01 9.00 1.40
N LEU A 78 -1.20 8.00 1.73
CA LEU A 78 -1.68 6.66 2.07
C LEU A 78 -2.40 6.60 3.43
N GLY A 79 -2.03 7.47 4.37
CA GLY A 79 -2.70 7.59 5.67
C GLY A 79 -4.00 8.42 5.65
N ASP A 80 -4.31 9.10 4.55
CA ASP A 80 -5.52 9.91 4.40
C ASP A 80 -6.68 9.03 3.91
N LYS A 81 -7.56 8.64 4.85
CA LYS A 81 -8.66 7.71 4.58
C LYS A 81 -9.66 8.25 3.55
N GLU A 82 -9.91 9.55 3.55
CA GLU A 82 -10.85 10.17 2.60
C GLU A 82 -10.28 10.13 1.18
N ARG A 83 -8.98 10.41 1.04
CA ARG A 83 -8.30 10.31 -0.26
C ARG A 83 -8.21 8.87 -0.76
N ILE A 84 -7.95 7.92 0.13
CA ILE A 84 -7.94 6.50 -0.22
C ILE A 84 -9.33 6.07 -0.69
N ALA A 85 -10.38 6.40 0.05
CA ALA A 85 -11.76 6.08 -0.33
C ALA A 85 -12.10 6.63 -1.72
N ALA A 86 -11.84 7.92 -1.96
CA ALA A 86 -12.09 8.55 -3.25
C ALA A 86 -11.30 7.89 -4.41
N ALA A 87 -10.08 7.43 -4.16
CA ALA A 87 -9.30 6.71 -5.17
C ALA A 87 -9.87 5.33 -5.49
N LEU A 88 -10.45 4.65 -4.49
CA LEU A 88 -11.08 3.33 -4.65
C LEU A 88 -12.48 3.40 -5.30
N GLU A 89 -13.14 4.55 -5.24
CA GLU A 89 -14.40 4.80 -5.95
C GLU A 89 -14.17 5.14 -7.43
N ASN A 90 -12.94 5.45 -7.84
CA ASN A 90 -12.61 5.78 -9.23
C ASN A 90 -12.64 4.51 -10.12
N PRO A 91 -13.54 4.44 -11.13
CA PRO A 91 -13.65 3.26 -12.00
C PRO A 91 -12.39 2.97 -12.81
N ASP A 92 -11.69 4.00 -13.29
CA ASP A 92 -10.46 3.85 -14.07
C ASP A 92 -9.37 3.20 -13.22
N PHE A 93 -9.22 3.64 -11.96
CA PHE A 93 -8.27 3.03 -11.04
C PHE A 93 -8.65 1.58 -10.72
N MET A 94 -9.93 1.32 -10.45
CA MET A 94 -10.40 -0.04 -10.14
C MET A 94 -10.26 -1.01 -11.32
N SER A 95 -10.33 -0.51 -12.56
CA SER A 95 -10.08 -1.31 -13.76
C SER A 95 -8.63 -1.80 -13.86
N LEU A 96 -7.66 -1.06 -13.31
CA LEU A 96 -6.24 -1.45 -13.30
C LEU A 96 -5.93 -2.54 -12.26
N LEU A 97 -6.85 -2.80 -11.33
CA LEU A 97 -6.66 -3.77 -10.23
C LEU A 97 -7.26 -5.15 -10.49
N ASN A 98 -8.12 -5.28 -11.51
CA ASN A 98 -8.84 -6.52 -11.84
C ASN A 98 -8.25 -7.17 -13.09
#